data_AF-A0A1A7XPR7-F1
#
_entry.id   AF-A0A1A7XPR7-F1
#
_cell.length_a   1.000
_cell.length_b   1.000
_cell.length_c   1.000
_cell.angle_alpha   90.00
_cell.angle_beta   90.00
_cell.angle_gamma   90.00
#
_symmetry.space_group_name_H-M   'P 1'
#
loop_
_entity.id
_entity.type
_entity.pdbx_description
1 polymer ?
#
loop_
_entity_poly.entity_id
_entity_poly.type
_entity_poly.pdbx_seq_one_letter_code
_entity_poly.pdbx_strand_id
1 'polypeptide(L)'
;MEELQKSQKVFAEKLNHLSRRLAWINATIYSKEKMLDVYWLLCVCIRTIEHADGTGSLFAFSPEFYLNVAMNAYSALKNYFSPSNSMEELPGYEETLTQLATILAKHFADPRIVGTDIKDSLMQALASYVCYPQSLRAVERIPEEQRVAMMRNLLAPYEQRPWAQTNWILVRLWRGCGFGYRYTRLPHLLKTKPEDANLPSLQKPCPSLLLQRHMAELLSMDKDMAASFLNSVLNQLNWAFSEFIGMIQEIQQAAERPERNFVDTRQLKVCATCFDLSVSLLRVLEMTVTLVPEIFLDWSRPSAELLLRRLAQLLNQVLNRVTAEKNLFDRVVNLRLPGLESVDHYPILVAVTGILVQILVEGEKQGTSRAASVLLSDPCFQLHSIQHLLGEPGDSSRPSAVSSRPAVGSLGSSAAPPVPSAAGNSASSERKHFSLHAYTDYISEEEKQKVEVMLAFLTEESKQAAASTAPTSEEDLCPICYAHSISAIFKPCSHKSCKACINQHLMNNKDCFFCKATITGVEDYSKPAS
;
A
#
# COMPACT_ATOMS: atom_id res chain seq x y z
N MET A 1 -45.97 -10.01 21.69
CA MET A 1 -46.43 -10.86 20.56
C MET A 1 -47.17 -10.04 19.50
N GLU A 2 -48.18 -9.25 19.86
CA GLU A 2 -48.92 -8.41 18.89
C GLU A 2 -48.04 -7.38 18.17
N GLU A 3 -47.11 -6.72 18.85
CA GLU A 3 -46.17 -5.77 18.21
C GLU A 3 -45.27 -6.44 17.18
N LEU A 4 -44.85 -7.69 17.41
CA LEU A 4 -44.06 -8.46 16.45
C LEU A 4 -44.86 -8.80 15.20
N GLN A 5 -46.14 -9.18 15.35
CA GLN A 5 -47.04 -9.42 14.23
C GLN A 5 -47.30 -8.15 13.42
N LYS A 6 -47.48 -7.01 14.09
CA LYS A 6 -47.62 -5.71 13.43
C LYS A 6 -46.37 -5.34 12.65
N SER A 7 -45.18 -5.53 13.25
CA SER A 7 -43.90 -5.31 12.60
C SER A 7 -43.69 -6.22 11.39
N GLN A 8 -44.01 -7.51 11.52
CA GLN A 8 -43.96 -8.49 10.43
C GLN A 8 -44.85 -8.06 9.25
N LYS A 9 -46.08 -7.59 9.53
CA LYS A 9 -46.99 -7.12 8.49
C LYS A 9 -46.45 -5.90 7.74
N VAL A 10 -45.91 -4.91 8.47
CA VAL A 10 -45.28 -3.72 7.86
C VAL A 10 -44.09 -4.12 6.99
N PHE A 11 -43.23 -5.03 7.47
CA PHE A 11 -42.10 -5.52 6.68
C PHE A 11 -42.55 -6.31 5.45
N ALA A 12 -43.59 -7.14 5.55
CA ALA A 12 -44.14 -7.88 4.42
C ALA A 12 -44.75 -6.96 3.36
N GLU A 13 -45.50 -5.93 3.76
CA GLU A 13 -46.02 -4.91 2.86
C GLU A 13 -44.88 -4.15 2.16
N LYS A 14 -43.87 -3.72 2.92
CA LYS A 14 -42.69 -3.05 2.37
C LYS A 14 -41.93 -3.94 1.39
N LEU A 15 -41.75 -5.23 1.72
CA LEU A 15 -41.12 -6.21 0.84
C LEU A 15 -41.91 -6.40 -0.45
N ASN A 16 -43.24 -6.48 -0.38
CA ASN A 16 -44.10 -6.57 -1.56
C ASN A 16 -43.99 -5.32 -2.46
N HIS A 17 -43.99 -4.13 -1.87
CA HIS A 17 -43.80 -2.87 -2.62
C HIS A 17 -42.43 -2.82 -3.31
N LEU A 18 -41.36 -3.17 -2.58
CA LEU A 18 -40.00 -3.22 -3.14
C LEU A 18 -39.89 -4.27 -4.25
N SER A 19 -40.48 -5.45 -4.08
CA SER A 19 -40.48 -6.52 -5.07
C SER A 19 -41.19 -6.10 -6.35
N ARG A 20 -42.36 -5.45 -6.25
CA ARG A 20 -43.08 -4.91 -7.41
C ARG A 20 -42.29 -3.82 -8.12
N ARG A 21 -41.67 -2.90 -7.36
CA ARG A 21 -40.83 -1.84 -7.92
C ARG A 21 -39.61 -2.42 -8.64
N LEU A 22 -38.96 -3.42 -8.06
CA LEU A 22 -37.81 -4.10 -8.67
C LEU A 22 -38.22 -4.84 -9.95
N ALA A 23 -39.35 -5.55 -9.93
CA ALA A 23 -39.89 -6.21 -11.11
C ALA A 23 -40.19 -5.21 -12.24
N TRP A 24 -40.80 -4.06 -11.92
CA TRP A 24 -41.07 -3.02 -12.90
C TRP A 24 -39.77 -2.43 -13.47
N ILE A 25 -38.79 -2.10 -12.62
CA ILE A 25 -37.48 -1.58 -13.05
C ILE A 25 -36.75 -2.60 -13.94
N ASN A 26 -36.73 -3.88 -13.57
CA ASN A 26 -36.10 -4.94 -14.37
C ASN A 26 -36.82 -5.18 -15.70
N ALA A 27 -38.14 -5.00 -15.75
CA ALA A 27 -38.92 -5.18 -16.97
C ALA A 27 -38.81 -3.97 -17.93
N THR A 28 -38.64 -2.74 -17.42
CA THR A 28 -38.70 -1.52 -18.25
C THR A 28 -37.33 -0.88 -18.49
N ILE A 29 -36.45 -0.85 -17.49
CA ILE A 29 -35.16 -0.14 -17.54
C ILE A 29 -34.01 -1.12 -17.78
N TYR A 30 -33.95 -2.21 -17.01
CA TYR A 30 -32.87 -3.21 -17.08
C TYR A 30 -33.30 -4.51 -17.77
N SER A 31 -34.15 -4.38 -18.78
CA SER A 31 -34.63 -5.50 -19.57
C SER A 31 -33.51 -6.07 -20.45
N LYS A 32 -33.67 -7.33 -20.87
CA LYS A 32 -32.74 -7.98 -21.80
C LYS A 32 -32.62 -7.23 -23.13
N GLU A 33 -33.71 -6.62 -23.58
CA GLU A 33 -33.75 -5.80 -24.79
C GLU A 33 -32.89 -4.54 -24.63
N LYS A 34 -33.02 -3.84 -23.50
CA LYS A 34 -32.16 -2.68 -23.18
C LYS A 34 -30.69 -3.04 -23.01
N MET A 35 -30.43 -4.22 -22.49
CA MET A 35 -29.07 -4.76 -22.40
C MET A 35 -28.45 -4.95 -23.80
N LEU A 36 -29.23 -5.51 -24.74
CA LEU A 36 -28.79 -5.67 -26.13
C LEU A 36 -28.61 -4.32 -26.83
N ASP A 37 -29.49 -3.34 -26.58
CA ASP A 37 -29.34 -1.96 -27.11
C ASP A 37 -28.00 -1.33 -26.66
N VAL A 38 -27.69 -1.41 -25.35
CA VAL A 38 -26.44 -0.86 -24.79
C VAL A 38 -25.22 -1.64 -25.29
N TYR A 39 -25.33 -2.96 -25.43
CA TYR A 39 -24.26 -3.79 -25.98
C TYR A 39 -23.98 -3.49 -27.45
N TRP A 40 -25.03 -3.30 -28.25
CA TRP A 40 -24.90 -2.87 -29.64
C TRP A 40 -24.19 -1.52 -29.72
N LEU A 41 -24.56 -0.55 -28.88
CA LEU A 41 -23.91 0.76 -28.82
C LEU A 41 -22.42 0.63 -28.46
N LEU A 42 -22.07 -0.21 -27.47
CA LEU A 42 -20.69 -0.51 -27.12
C LEU A 42 -19.91 -1.03 -28.34
N CYS A 43 -20.46 -2.00 -29.07
CA CYS A 43 -19.83 -2.58 -30.25
C CYS A 43 -19.63 -1.54 -31.36
N VAL A 44 -20.60 -0.65 -31.58
CA VAL A 44 -20.50 0.45 -32.54
C VAL A 44 -19.38 1.41 -32.15
N CYS A 45 -19.31 1.81 -30.88
CA CYS A 45 -18.25 2.69 -30.40
C CYS A 45 -16.87 2.05 -30.53
N ILE A 46 -16.70 0.78 -30.15
CA ILE A 46 -15.44 0.05 -30.29
C ILE A 46 -14.97 0.06 -31.75
N ARG A 47 -15.83 -0.37 -32.69
CA ARG A 47 -15.48 -0.39 -34.12
C ARG A 47 -15.15 0.99 -34.68
N THR A 48 -15.86 2.02 -34.22
CA THR A 48 -15.61 3.41 -34.61
C THR A 48 -14.24 3.88 -34.13
N ILE A 49 -13.89 3.57 -32.87
CA ILE A 49 -12.58 3.90 -32.29
C ILE A 49 -11.47 3.14 -33.01
N GLU A 50 -11.63 1.84 -33.26
CA GLU A 50 -10.64 1.02 -33.99
C GLU A 50 -10.39 1.56 -35.40
N HIS A 51 -11.46 1.94 -36.11
CA HIS A 51 -11.34 2.53 -37.44
C HIS A 51 -10.63 3.89 -37.39
N ALA A 52 -11.02 4.76 -36.45
CA ALA A 52 -10.39 6.07 -36.27
C ALA A 52 -8.92 5.93 -35.86
N ASP A 53 -8.58 4.96 -35.02
CA ASP A 53 -7.21 4.70 -34.58
C ASP A 53 -6.29 4.34 -35.76
N GLY A 54 -6.81 3.60 -36.73
CA GLY A 54 -6.13 3.25 -37.99
C GLY A 54 -5.82 4.45 -38.90
N THR A 55 -6.40 5.62 -38.65
CA THR A 55 -6.11 6.86 -39.41
C THR A 55 -4.84 7.59 -38.96
N GLY A 56 -4.12 7.05 -37.97
CA GLY A 56 -2.84 7.59 -37.50
C GLY A 56 -3.03 8.90 -36.74
N SER A 57 -2.42 9.99 -37.23
CA SER A 57 -2.49 11.31 -36.58
C SER A 57 -3.89 11.92 -36.61
N LEU A 58 -4.73 11.52 -37.57
CA LEU A 58 -6.10 12.02 -37.69
C LEU A 58 -7.01 11.57 -36.54
N PHE A 59 -6.62 10.53 -35.79
CA PHE A 59 -7.31 10.11 -34.57
C PHE A 59 -7.49 11.25 -33.55
N ALA A 60 -6.56 12.21 -33.51
CA ALA A 60 -6.65 13.38 -32.62
C ALA A 60 -7.87 14.27 -32.87
N PHE A 61 -8.50 14.17 -34.06
CA PHE A 61 -9.72 14.89 -34.41
C PHE A 61 -11.00 14.06 -34.18
N SER A 62 -10.86 12.80 -33.74
CA SER A 62 -12.00 11.95 -33.40
C SER A 62 -12.72 12.52 -32.18
N PRO A 63 -14.06 12.65 -32.22
CA PRO A 63 -14.82 13.08 -31.06
C PRO A 63 -14.59 12.18 -29.83
N GLU A 64 -14.22 12.78 -28.70
CA GLU A 64 -13.92 12.05 -27.47
C GLU A 64 -15.10 11.24 -26.91
N PHE A 65 -16.34 11.63 -27.26
CA PHE A 65 -17.53 10.97 -26.76
C PHE A 65 -17.59 9.49 -27.16
N TYR A 66 -16.95 9.07 -28.27
CA TYR A 66 -16.90 7.65 -28.63
C TYR A 66 -16.20 6.81 -27.55
N LEU A 67 -15.09 7.30 -27.00
CA LEU A 67 -14.37 6.65 -25.90
C LEU A 67 -15.23 6.67 -24.63
N ASN A 68 -15.82 7.82 -24.28
CA ASN A 68 -16.67 7.95 -23.11
C ASN A 68 -17.89 7.00 -23.16
N VAL A 69 -18.58 6.94 -24.31
CA VAL A 69 -19.73 6.06 -24.49
C VAL A 69 -19.32 4.59 -24.41
N ALA A 70 -18.17 4.20 -24.98
CA ALA A 70 -17.68 2.82 -24.84
C ALA A 70 -17.43 2.45 -23.36
N MET A 71 -16.72 3.29 -22.62
CA MET A 71 -16.42 3.03 -21.19
C MET A 71 -17.70 3.01 -20.35
N ASN A 72 -18.61 3.95 -20.57
CA ASN A 72 -19.87 4.06 -19.83
C ASN A 72 -20.83 2.92 -20.17
N ALA A 73 -20.91 2.50 -21.43
CA ALA A 73 -21.72 1.37 -21.86
C ALA A 73 -21.22 0.07 -21.23
N TYR A 74 -19.91 -0.18 -21.22
CA TYR A 74 -19.32 -1.32 -20.50
C TYR A 74 -19.66 -1.27 -19.00
N SER A 75 -19.45 -0.12 -18.35
CA SER A 75 -19.77 0.06 -16.93
C SER A 75 -21.25 -0.20 -16.64
N ALA A 76 -22.15 0.27 -17.51
CA ALA A 76 -23.58 0.06 -17.36
C ALA A 76 -23.96 -1.42 -17.51
N LEU A 77 -23.45 -2.10 -18.54
CA LEU A 77 -23.65 -3.53 -18.77
C LEU A 77 -23.19 -4.36 -17.56
N LYS A 78 -22.07 -3.96 -16.94
CA LYS A 78 -21.49 -4.69 -15.81
C LYS A 78 -22.22 -4.43 -14.48
N ASN A 79 -22.63 -3.18 -14.22
CA ASN A 79 -23.02 -2.75 -12.88
C ASN A 79 -24.53 -2.59 -12.67
N TYR A 80 -25.33 -2.38 -13.72
CA TYR A 80 -26.75 -2.04 -13.58
C TYR A 80 -27.72 -3.17 -13.95
N PHE A 81 -27.35 -4.07 -14.87
CA PHE A 81 -28.23 -5.16 -15.26
C PHE A 81 -28.27 -6.28 -14.20
N SER A 82 -29.45 -6.88 -14.04
CA SER A 82 -29.71 -7.92 -13.03
C SER A 82 -28.87 -9.17 -13.30
N PRO A 83 -28.48 -9.96 -12.28
CA PRO A 83 -27.84 -11.27 -12.46
C PRO A 83 -28.59 -12.24 -13.37
N SER A 84 -29.93 -12.07 -13.51
CA SER A 84 -30.75 -12.84 -14.45
C SER A 84 -30.48 -12.52 -15.93
N ASN A 85 -29.87 -11.37 -16.21
CA ASN A 85 -29.46 -10.91 -17.54
C ASN A 85 -27.95 -10.64 -17.48
N SER A 86 -27.15 -11.71 -17.53
CA SER A 86 -25.70 -11.61 -17.39
C SER A 86 -25.03 -11.16 -18.69
N MET A 87 -24.03 -10.27 -18.56
CA MET A 87 -23.18 -9.82 -19.68
C MET A 87 -22.49 -10.98 -20.41
N GLU A 88 -22.27 -12.09 -19.72
CA GLU A 88 -21.67 -13.31 -20.25
C GLU A 88 -22.54 -14.02 -21.30
N GLU A 89 -23.85 -13.76 -21.30
CA GLU A 89 -24.78 -14.33 -22.28
C GLU A 89 -24.80 -13.57 -23.61
N LEU A 90 -24.08 -12.45 -23.71
CA LEU A 90 -24.07 -11.61 -24.90
C LEU A 90 -23.24 -12.25 -26.03
N PRO A 91 -23.68 -12.15 -27.29
CA PRO A 91 -23.00 -12.78 -28.42
C PRO A 91 -21.63 -12.14 -28.64
N GLY A 92 -20.58 -12.95 -28.66
CA GLY A 92 -19.19 -12.47 -28.85
C GLY A 92 -18.65 -11.67 -27.66
N TYR A 93 -19.25 -11.79 -26.47
CA TYR A 93 -18.86 -11.03 -25.27
C TYR A 93 -17.35 -11.02 -25.01
N GLU A 94 -16.71 -12.19 -25.08
CA GLU A 94 -15.27 -12.33 -24.82
C GLU A 94 -14.39 -11.58 -25.84
N GLU A 95 -14.81 -11.50 -27.10
CA GLU A 95 -14.14 -10.76 -28.15
C GLU A 95 -14.30 -9.26 -27.92
N THR A 96 -15.53 -8.81 -27.64
CA THR A 96 -15.83 -7.41 -27.30
C THR A 96 -15.03 -6.92 -26.10
N LEU A 97 -14.87 -7.75 -25.06
CA LEU A 97 -14.00 -7.41 -23.93
C LEU A 97 -12.53 -7.27 -24.35
N THR A 98 -12.05 -8.11 -25.27
CA THR A 98 -10.65 -8.09 -25.73
C THR A 98 -10.38 -6.86 -26.60
N GLN A 99 -11.35 -6.47 -27.43
CA GLN A 99 -11.29 -5.22 -28.19
C GLN A 99 -11.30 -3.99 -27.29
N LEU A 100 -12.19 -3.96 -26.28
CA LEU A 100 -12.19 -2.88 -25.29
C LEU A 100 -10.89 -2.84 -24.47
N ALA A 101 -10.33 -4.01 -24.11
CA ALA A 101 -9.03 -4.10 -23.44
C ALA A 101 -7.91 -3.50 -24.29
N THR A 102 -7.92 -3.77 -25.60
CA THR A 102 -6.97 -3.20 -26.57
C THR A 102 -7.06 -1.68 -26.60
N ILE A 103 -8.27 -1.14 -26.67
CA ILE A 103 -8.53 0.31 -26.63
C ILE A 103 -8.00 0.92 -25.31
N LEU A 104 -8.37 0.34 -24.16
CA LEU A 104 -7.96 0.86 -22.85
C LEU A 104 -6.45 0.79 -22.65
N ALA A 105 -5.82 -0.34 -23.00
CA ALA A 105 -4.38 -0.57 -22.85
C ALA A 105 -3.53 0.34 -23.74
N LYS A 106 -4.04 0.74 -24.91
CA LYS A 106 -3.36 1.66 -25.82
C LYS A 106 -3.59 3.12 -25.44
N HIS A 107 -4.85 3.50 -25.26
CA HIS A 107 -5.24 4.92 -25.30
C HIS A 107 -5.07 5.66 -23.98
N PHE A 108 -4.93 4.98 -22.84
CA PHE A 108 -4.71 5.65 -21.54
C PHE A 108 -3.40 6.48 -21.48
N ALA A 109 -2.43 6.15 -22.34
CA ALA A 109 -1.14 6.83 -22.47
C ALA A 109 -0.89 7.35 -23.89
N ASP A 110 -1.92 7.47 -24.72
CA ASP A 110 -1.79 7.88 -26.13
C ASP A 110 -1.58 9.40 -26.25
N PRO A 111 -0.46 9.85 -26.84
CA PRO A 111 -0.14 11.28 -26.96
C PRO A 111 -1.11 12.02 -27.89
N ARG A 112 -1.85 11.33 -28.77
CA ARG A 112 -2.86 11.93 -29.66
C ARG A 112 -4.10 12.40 -28.91
N ILE A 113 -4.36 11.83 -27.73
CA ILE A 113 -5.45 12.28 -26.87
C ILE A 113 -4.93 13.48 -26.08
N VAL A 114 -5.53 14.65 -26.27
CA VAL A 114 -5.07 15.89 -25.60
C VAL A 114 -5.88 16.17 -24.34
N GLY A 115 -7.19 15.86 -24.35
CA GLY A 115 -8.10 16.14 -23.24
C GLY A 115 -7.68 15.44 -21.95
N THR A 116 -7.56 16.21 -20.87
CA THR A 116 -7.19 15.70 -19.54
C THR A 116 -8.28 14.84 -18.92
N ASP A 117 -9.53 15.23 -19.11
CA ASP A 117 -10.69 14.58 -18.50
C ASP A 117 -10.93 13.19 -19.10
N ILE A 118 -10.77 13.06 -20.42
CA ILE A 118 -10.85 11.76 -21.10
C ILE A 118 -9.66 10.87 -20.74
N LYS A 119 -8.45 11.42 -20.57
CA LYS A 119 -7.28 10.66 -20.08
C LYS A 119 -7.52 10.08 -18.69
N ASP A 120 -8.05 10.89 -17.77
CA ASP A 120 -8.39 10.43 -16.43
C ASP A 120 -9.49 9.36 -16.48
N SER A 121 -10.51 9.56 -17.32
CA SER A 121 -11.59 8.59 -17.55
C SER A 121 -11.07 7.26 -18.09
N LEU A 122 -10.15 7.26 -19.07
CA LEU A 122 -9.49 6.07 -19.60
C LEU A 122 -8.67 5.35 -18.53
N MET A 123 -7.92 6.12 -17.75
CA MET A 123 -7.11 5.57 -16.65
C MET A 123 -7.99 4.91 -15.59
N GLN A 124 -9.06 5.59 -15.16
CA GLN A 124 -10.02 5.06 -14.19
C GLN A 124 -10.77 3.85 -14.75
N ALA A 125 -11.15 3.88 -16.03
CA ALA A 125 -11.77 2.75 -16.70
C ALA A 125 -10.85 1.54 -16.71
N LEU A 126 -9.57 1.70 -17.09
CA LEU A 126 -8.57 0.62 -17.05
C LEU A 126 -8.37 0.10 -15.62
N ALA A 127 -8.26 0.97 -14.62
CA ALA A 127 -8.11 0.61 -13.21
C ALA A 127 -9.30 -0.23 -12.70
N SER A 128 -10.52 0.13 -13.09
CA SER A 128 -11.71 -0.68 -12.82
C SER A 128 -11.72 -1.99 -13.62
N TYR A 129 -11.31 -1.94 -14.89
CA TYR A 129 -11.33 -3.07 -15.81
C TYR A 129 -10.48 -4.24 -15.31
N VAL A 130 -9.26 -3.96 -14.85
CA VAL A 130 -8.34 -4.98 -14.31
C VAL A 130 -8.81 -5.58 -12.97
N CYS A 131 -9.83 -5.00 -12.34
CA CYS A 131 -10.34 -5.52 -11.07
C CYS A 131 -11.21 -6.77 -11.25
N TYR A 132 -11.82 -6.97 -12.41
CA TYR A 132 -12.76 -8.06 -12.67
C TYR A 132 -12.07 -9.23 -13.41
N PRO A 133 -12.26 -10.50 -12.99
CA PRO A 133 -11.56 -11.64 -13.56
C PRO A 133 -11.69 -11.81 -15.08
N GLN A 134 -12.89 -11.65 -15.65
CA GLN A 134 -13.13 -11.82 -17.09
C GLN A 134 -12.48 -10.70 -17.92
N SER A 135 -12.59 -9.47 -17.43
CA SER A 135 -12.01 -8.28 -18.06
C SER A 135 -10.48 -8.30 -17.96
N LEU A 136 -9.92 -8.76 -16.83
CA LEU A 136 -8.48 -8.99 -16.70
C LEU A 136 -7.98 -10.07 -17.67
N ARG A 137 -8.70 -11.19 -17.81
CA ARG A 137 -8.38 -12.20 -18.83
C ARG A 137 -8.46 -11.66 -20.25
N ALA A 138 -9.29 -10.64 -20.50
CA ALA A 138 -9.33 -9.98 -21.80
C ALA A 138 -8.07 -9.13 -22.03
N VAL A 139 -7.58 -8.43 -21.00
CA VAL A 139 -6.27 -7.75 -21.04
C VAL A 139 -5.13 -8.74 -21.26
N GLU A 140 -5.19 -9.93 -20.66
CA GLU A 140 -4.17 -10.97 -20.86
C GLU A 140 -4.16 -11.56 -22.28
N ARG A 141 -5.28 -11.47 -23.02
CA ARG A 141 -5.46 -11.98 -24.38
C ARG A 141 -5.06 -11.00 -25.48
N ILE A 142 -4.86 -9.71 -25.18
CA ILE A 142 -4.42 -8.73 -26.19
C ILE A 142 -2.99 -9.07 -26.67
N PRO A 143 -2.57 -8.56 -27.85
CA PRO A 143 -1.24 -8.82 -28.39
C PRO A 143 -0.12 -8.47 -27.40
N GLU A 144 0.94 -9.27 -27.38
CA GLU A 144 2.04 -9.13 -26.42
C GLU A 144 2.69 -7.75 -26.46
N GLU A 145 2.95 -7.22 -27.65
CA GLU A 145 3.50 -5.88 -27.85
C GLU A 145 2.67 -4.81 -27.12
N GLN A 146 1.34 -4.91 -27.17
CA GLN A 146 0.44 -3.99 -26.48
C GLN A 146 0.46 -4.19 -24.96
N ARG A 147 0.55 -5.44 -24.47
CA ARG A 147 0.68 -5.72 -23.03
C ARG A 147 1.99 -5.14 -22.47
N VAL A 148 3.09 -5.33 -23.19
CA VAL A 148 4.41 -4.78 -22.82
C VAL A 148 4.40 -3.25 -22.89
N ALA A 149 3.80 -2.66 -23.93
CA ALA A 149 3.66 -1.20 -24.03
C ALA A 149 2.79 -0.61 -22.91
N MET A 150 1.68 -1.26 -22.56
CA MET A 150 0.85 -0.89 -21.41
C MET A 150 1.67 -0.94 -20.12
N MET A 151 2.38 -2.04 -19.87
CA MET A 151 3.21 -2.19 -18.67
C MET A 151 4.32 -1.14 -18.59
N ARG A 152 5.00 -0.85 -19.70
CA ARG A 152 6.00 0.23 -19.77
C ARG A 152 5.42 1.59 -19.40
N ASN A 153 4.20 1.89 -19.84
CA ASN A 153 3.51 3.14 -19.50
C ASN A 153 3.05 3.20 -18.03
N LEU A 154 2.75 2.05 -17.41
CA LEU A 154 2.44 1.95 -15.98
C LEU A 154 3.68 2.12 -15.10
N LEU A 155 4.85 1.66 -15.57
CA LEU A 155 6.16 1.78 -14.91
C LEU A 155 6.87 3.11 -15.18
N ALA A 156 6.24 4.04 -15.89
CA ALA A 156 6.79 5.37 -16.08
C ALA A 156 6.95 6.08 -14.72
N PRO A 157 8.03 6.87 -14.52
CA PRO A 157 8.27 7.57 -13.25
C PRO A 157 7.09 8.44 -12.81
N TYR A 158 6.88 8.53 -11.50
CA TYR A 158 5.75 9.26 -10.90
C TYR A 158 5.94 10.79 -10.88
N GLU A 159 7.08 11.28 -11.35
CA GLU A 159 7.39 12.71 -11.39
C GLU A 159 6.56 13.42 -12.48
N GLN A 160 5.99 14.57 -12.13
CA GLN A 160 5.27 15.46 -13.05
C GLN A 160 4.04 14.84 -13.76
N ARG A 161 3.49 13.74 -13.25
CA ARG A 161 2.25 13.13 -13.75
C ARG A 161 1.35 12.59 -12.63
N PRO A 162 0.03 12.49 -12.85
CA PRO A 162 -0.83 11.69 -11.99
C PRO A 162 -0.41 10.22 -12.02
N TRP A 163 -0.19 9.63 -10.83
CA TRP A 163 0.35 8.28 -10.66
C TRP A 163 -0.51 7.36 -9.79
N ALA A 164 -1.46 7.90 -9.01
CA ALA A 164 -2.24 7.11 -8.05
C ALA A 164 -2.97 5.93 -8.72
N GLN A 165 -3.57 6.16 -9.90
CA GLN A 165 -4.28 5.12 -10.65
C GLN A 165 -3.33 4.09 -11.30
N THR A 166 -2.17 4.51 -11.83
CA THR A 166 -1.18 3.56 -12.37
C THR A 166 -0.62 2.68 -11.27
N ASN A 167 -0.33 3.25 -10.10
CA ASN A 167 0.06 2.50 -8.91
C ASN A 167 -1.03 1.54 -8.46
N TRP A 168 -2.29 1.98 -8.45
CA TRP A 168 -3.43 1.13 -8.11
C TRP A 168 -3.59 -0.07 -9.05
N ILE A 169 -3.38 0.13 -10.36
CA ILE A 169 -3.36 -0.96 -11.35
C ILE A 169 -2.29 -1.98 -10.97
N LEU A 170 -1.05 -1.55 -10.72
CA LEU A 170 0.06 -2.44 -10.32
C LEU A 170 -0.28 -3.24 -9.05
N VAL A 171 -0.78 -2.56 -8.02
CA VAL A 171 -1.24 -3.20 -6.77
C VAL A 171 -2.34 -4.23 -7.04
N ARG A 172 -3.28 -3.92 -7.95
CA ARG A 172 -4.36 -4.85 -8.30
C ARG A 172 -3.84 -6.10 -9.00
N LEU A 173 -2.83 -5.96 -9.87
CA LEU A 173 -2.18 -7.09 -10.54
C LEU A 173 -1.40 -7.97 -9.56
N TRP A 174 -0.89 -7.40 -8.47
CA TRP A 174 -0.20 -8.09 -7.38
C TRP A 174 -1.12 -8.79 -6.38
N ARG A 175 -2.34 -8.30 -6.22
CA ARG A 175 -3.25 -8.73 -5.16
C ARG A 175 -3.57 -10.22 -5.20
N GLY A 176 -3.14 -10.94 -4.17
CA GLY A 176 -3.19 -12.40 -4.05
C GLY A 176 -1.81 -13.07 -3.96
N CYS A 177 -0.75 -12.38 -4.40
CA CYS A 177 0.62 -12.89 -4.39
C CYS A 177 1.45 -12.41 -3.18
N GLY A 178 1.19 -11.21 -2.66
CA GLY A 178 1.94 -10.64 -1.53
C GLY A 178 1.68 -11.29 -0.17
N PHE A 179 2.57 -11.04 0.78
CA PHE A 179 2.51 -11.52 2.16
C PHE A 179 1.23 -11.03 2.84
N GLY A 180 0.41 -11.98 3.30
CA GLY A 180 -0.88 -11.70 3.91
C GLY A 180 -1.85 -10.92 3.01
N TYR A 181 -1.61 -10.85 1.69
CA TYR A 181 -2.35 -9.97 0.76
C TYR A 181 -3.44 -10.70 -0.02
N ARG A 182 -4.24 -11.50 0.70
CA ARG A 182 -5.32 -12.36 0.14
C ARG A 182 -6.72 -11.93 0.59
N TYR A 183 -6.80 -10.81 1.29
CA TYR A 183 -8.06 -10.32 1.84
C TYR A 183 -8.86 -9.53 0.80
N THR A 184 -10.19 -9.71 0.82
CA THR A 184 -11.12 -8.90 0.01
C THR A 184 -11.44 -7.57 0.71
N ARG A 185 -11.57 -7.60 2.03
CA ARG A 185 -11.71 -6.46 2.95
C ARG A 185 -10.68 -6.57 4.06
N LEU A 186 -10.33 -5.44 4.65
CA LEU A 186 -9.41 -5.44 5.79
C LEU A 186 -10.00 -6.29 6.92
N PRO A 187 -9.18 -7.12 7.61
CA PRO A 187 -9.66 -8.08 8.61
C PRO A 187 -10.51 -7.46 9.74
N HIS A 188 -10.25 -6.21 10.12
CA HIS A 188 -10.96 -5.51 11.18
C HIS A 188 -12.32 -4.94 10.76
N LEU A 189 -12.61 -4.88 9.45
CA LEU A 189 -13.88 -4.36 8.93
C LEU A 189 -14.92 -5.48 8.81
N LEU A 190 -16.11 -5.25 9.38
CA LEU A 190 -17.21 -6.23 9.42
C LEU A 190 -17.76 -6.63 8.04
N LYS A 191 -18.50 -7.76 8.05
CA LYS A 191 -19.08 -8.54 6.93
C LYS A 191 -19.64 -7.73 5.75
N THR A 192 -19.49 -8.32 4.56
CA THR A 192 -20.02 -7.88 3.26
C THR A 192 -21.52 -7.58 3.31
N LYS A 193 -21.90 -6.39 2.83
CA LYS A 193 -23.26 -6.11 2.42
C LYS A 193 -23.46 -6.58 0.96
N PRO A 194 -24.67 -6.97 0.54
CA PRO A 194 -24.93 -7.39 -0.84
C PRO A 194 -24.57 -6.32 -1.89
N GLU A 195 -24.71 -5.05 -1.53
CA GLU A 195 -24.38 -3.86 -2.31
C GLU A 195 -22.86 -3.70 -2.59
N ASP A 196 -22.02 -4.43 -1.87
CA ASP A 196 -20.56 -4.38 -2.00
C ASP A 196 -20.00 -5.27 -3.13
N ALA A 197 -20.81 -6.20 -3.65
CA ALA A 197 -20.36 -7.26 -4.58
C ALA A 197 -19.85 -6.72 -5.93
N ASN A 198 -20.36 -5.56 -6.37
CA ASN A 198 -20.01 -4.98 -7.67
C ASN A 198 -18.87 -3.94 -7.57
N LEU A 199 -18.42 -3.57 -6.37
CA LEU A 199 -17.40 -2.55 -6.20
C LEU A 199 -16.02 -3.08 -6.66
N PRO A 200 -15.28 -2.38 -7.54
CA PRO A 200 -13.98 -2.84 -8.03
C PRO A 200 -12.96 -3.16 -6.91
N SER A 201 -12.92 -2.33 -5.86
CA SER A 201 -12.01 -2.50 -4.73
C SER A 201 -12.31 -3.72 -3.84
N LEU A 202 -13.54 -4.25 -3.93
CA LEU A 202 -14.04 -5.39 -3.15
C LEU A 202 -14.17 -6.66 -3.99
N GLN A 203 -13.59 -6.70 -5.19
CA GLN A 203 -13.46 -7.94 -5.93
C GLN A 203 -12.50 -8.89 -5.20
N LYS A 204 -12.73 -10.21 -5.33
CA LYS A 204 -11.80 -11.20 -4.78
C LYS A 204 -10.42 -11.04 -5.42
N PRO A 205 -9.33 -11.38 -4.70
CA PRO A 205 -7.99 -11.41 -5.28
C PRO A 205 -7.96 -12.24 -6.57
N CYS A 206 -7.41 -11.65 -7.62
CA CYS A 206 -7.23 -12.29 -8.93
C CYS A 206 -5.98 -11.64 -9.55
N PRO A 207 -4.78 -12.09 -9.18
CA PRO A 207 -3.54 -11.52 -9.68
C PRO A 207 -3.32 -11.92 -11.16
N SER A 208 -2.58 -11.11 -11.91
CA SER A 208 -2.14 -11.46 -13.27
C SER A 208 -0.67 -11.81 -13.27
N LEU A 209 -0.36 -13.10 -13.23
CA LEU A 209 1.03 -13.58 -13.28
C LEU A 209 1.69 -13.23 -14.64
N LEU A 210 0.89 -13.13 -15.71
CA LEU A 210 1.37 -12.79 -17.04
C LEU A 210 1.85 -11.34 -17.11
N LEU A 211 1.07 -10.39 -16.59
CA LEU A 211 1.47 -8.98 -16.56
C LEU A 211 2.59 -8.72 -15.53
N GLN A 212 2.63 -9.47 -14.42
CA GLN A 212 3.76 -9.45 -13.50
C GLN A 212 5.07 -9.89 -14.16
N ARG A 213 5.06 -10.93 -15.02
CA ARG A 213 6.24 -11.33 -15.79
C ARG A 213 6.72 -10.23 -16.74
N HIS A 214 5.81 -9.57 -17.46
CA HIS A 214 6.15 -8.44 -18.32
C HIS A 214 6.79 -7.29 -17.53
N MET A 215 6.28 -7.01 -16.32
CA MET A 215 6.91 -6.04 -15.42
C MET A 215 8.33 -6.48 -15.04
N ALA A 216 8.51 -7.75 -14.65
CA ALA A 216 9.80 -8.28 -14.26
C ALA A 216 10.83 -8.17 -15.39
N GLU A 217 10.48 -8.61 -16.59
CA GLU A 217 11.33 -8.55 -17.78
C GLU A 217 11.74 -7.10 -18.12
N LEU A 218 10.79 -6.16 -18.11
CA LEU A 218 11.08 -4.75 -18.36
C LEU A 218 12.06 -4.15 -17.35
N LEU A 219 11.87 -4.45 -16.06
CA LEU A 219 12.72 -3.96 -14.98
C LEU A 219 14.10 -4.63 -14.94
N SER A 220 14.20 -5.88 -15.38
CA SER A 220 15.49 -6.58 -15.51
C SER A 220 16.29 -6.08 -16.71
N MET A 221 15.63 -5.74 -17.83
CA MET A 221 16.28 -5.31 -19.08
C MET A 221 16.72 -3.84 -19.03
N ASP A 222 15.85 -2.92 -18.62
CA ASP A 222 16.11 -1.48 -18.64
C ASP A 222 16.44 -0.95 -17.24
N LYS A 223 17.74 -0.94 -16.93
CA LYS A 223 18.25 -0.57 -15.59
C LYS A 223 17.99 0.89 -15.23
N ASP A 224 18.02 1.80 -16.21
CA ASP A 224 17.84 3.23 -15.99
C ASP A 224 16.35 3.55 -15.74
N MET A 225 15.46 2.96 -16.54
CA MET A 225 14.02 3.03 -16.32
C MET A 225 13.64 2.45 -14.96
N ALA A 226 14.16 1.27 -14.61
CA ALA A 226 13.91 0.63 -13.32
C ALA A 226 14.36 1.51 -12.15
N ALA A 227 15.57 2.08 -12.24
CA ALA A 227 16.09 2.97 -11.22
C ALA A 227 15.25 4.26 -11.10
N SER A 228 14.86 4.87 -12.22
CA SER A 228 14.03 6.08 -12.23
C SER A 228 12.64 5.82 -11.63
N PHE A 229 11.99 4.74 -12.05
CA PHE A 229 10.70 4.31 -11.50
C PHE A 229 10.78 4.09 -9.98
N LEU A 230 11.70 3.25 -9.51
CA LEU A 230 11.83 2.93 -8.08
C LEU A 230 12.23 4.13 -7.24
N ASN A 231 13.10 5.02 -7.73
CA ASN A 231 13.41 6.26 -7.04
C ASN A 231 12.16 7.12 -6.86
N SER A 232 11.30 7.19 -7.88
CA SER A 232 10.03 7.93 -7.81
C SER A 232 9.04 7.27 -6.84
N VAL A 233 8.92 5.94 -6.81
CA VAL A 233 8.08 5.20 -5.85
C VAL A 233 8.54 5.44 -4.41
N LEU A 234 9.85 5.31 -4.15
CA LEU A 234 10.43 5.56 -2.82
C LEU A 234 10.25 7.03 -2.39
N ASN A 235 10.37 7.99 -3.31
CA ASN A 235 10.09 9.41 -3.05
C ASN A 235 8.63 9.62 -2.66
N GLN A 236 7.68 9.07 -3.41
CA GLN A 236 6.25 9.20 -3.11
C GLN A 236 5.88 8.49 -1.80
N LEU A 237 6.52 7.37 -1.48
CA LEU A 237 6.28 6.68 -0.20
C LEU A 237 6.74 7.53 0.97
N ASN A 238 7.95 8.09 0.88
CA ASN A 238 8.47 8.99 1.90
C ASN A 238 7.54 10.18 2.13
N TRP A 239 7.07 10.81 1.04
CA TRP A 239 6.13 11.93 1.11
C TRP A 239 4.79 11.51 1.73
N ALA A 240 4.12 10.52 1.15
CA ALA A 240 2.78 10.09 1.59
C ALA A 240 2.77 9.64 3.06
N PHE A 241 3.82 8.93 3.49
CA PHE A 241 3.95 8.47 4.87
C PHE A 241 4.25 9.63 5.83
N SER A 242 5.08 10.60 5.43
CA SER A 242 5.37 11.78 6.25
C SER A 242 4.11 12.65 6.45
N GLU A 243 3.35 12.90 5.38
CA GLU A 243 2.07 13.62 5.45
C GLU A 243 1.06 12.89 6.34
N PHE A 244 0.98 11.56 6.21
CA PHE A 244 0.13 10.74 7.07
C PHE A 244 0.49 10.88 8.55
N ILE A 245 1.78 10.80 8.91
CA ILE A 245 2.22 10.97 10.29
C ILE A 245 1.94 12.38 10.81
N GLY A 246 2.18 13.42 10.00
CA GLY A 246 1.83 14.80 10.36
C GLY A 246 0.34 14.97 10.66
N MET A 247 -0.52 14.44 9.79
CA MET A 247 -1.97 14.48 10.01
C MET A 247 -2.42 13.69 11.23
N ILE A 248 -1.86 12.51 11.49
CA ILE A 248 -2.16 11.76 12.72
C ILE A 248 -1.80 12.54 13.98
N GLN A 249 -0.67 13.26 13.97
CA GLN A 249 -0.27 14.11 15.09
C GLN A 249 -1.25 15.25 15.33
N GLU A 250 -1.69 15.92 14.25
CA GLU A 250 -2.70 16.97 14.34
C GLU A 250 -4.05 16.46 14.87
N ILE A 251 -4.51 15.31 14.35
CA ILE A 251 -5.76 14.67 14.78
C ILE A 251 -5.70 14.32 16.26
N GLN A 252 -4.59 13.76 16.74
CA GLN A 252 -4.43 13.45 18.15
C GLN A 252 -4.43 14.73 19.01
N GLN A 253 -3.67 15.75 18.63
CA GLN A 253 -3.62 17.01 19.37
C GLN A 253 -5.00 17.68 19.44
N ALA A 254 -5.80 17.58 18.39
CA ALA A 254 -7.17 18.07 18.37
C ALA A 254 -8.09 17.25 19.29
N ALA A 255 -7.93 15.92 19.31
CA ALA A 255 -8.72 15.01 20.14
C ALA A 255 -8.42 15.14 21.65
N GLU A 256 -7.21 15.58 22.02
CA GLU A 256 -6.80 15.77 23.42
C GLU A 256 -7.26 17.13 24.02
N ARG A 257 -7.76 18.07 23.20
CA ARG A 257 -8.23 19.38 23.70
C ARG A 257 -9.61 19.24 24.40
N PRO A 258 -9.80 19.89 25.57
CA PRO A 258 -11.02 19.76 26.37
C PRO A 258 -12.26 20.44 25.73
N GLU A 259 -12.05 21.42 24.85
CA GLU A 259 -13.11 21.92 23.98
C GLU A 259 -13.31 20.92 22.84
N ARG A 260 -14.53 20.42 22.63
CA ARG A 260 -14.89 19.48 21.55
C ARG A 260 -14.67 20.13 20.17
N ASN A 261 -13.42 20.22 19.74
CA ASN A 261 -13.07 20.58 18.39
C ASN A 261 -13.37 19.37 17.52
N PHE A 262 -14.44 19.48 16.74
CA PHE A 262 -14.73 18.52 15.69
C PHE A 262 -13.56 18.52 14.71
N VAL A 263 -12.85 17.40 14.60
CA VAL A 263 -11.88 17.20 13.53
C VAL A 263 -12.66 17.19 12.22
N ASP A 264 -12.22 18.02 11.26
CA ASP A 264 -12.88 18.13 9.96
C ASP A 264 -12.89 16.75 9.27
N THR A 265 -14.08 16.30 8.86
CA THR A 265 -14.26 15.04 8.13
C THR A 265 -13.44 15.01 6.83
N ARG A 266 -13.19 16.17 6.21
CA ARG A 266 -12.32 16.26 5.03
C ARG A 266 -10.87 15.92 5.40
N GLN A 267 -10.35 16.43 6.52
CA GLN A 267 -9.01 16.14 7.00
C GLN A 267 -8.83 14.65 7.32
N LEU A 268 -9.84 14.03 7.95
CA LEU A 268 -9.84 12.58 8.20
C LEU A 268 -9.72 11.78 6.90
N LYS A 269 -10.50 12.14 5.86
CA LYS A 269 -10.42 11.47 4.56
C LYS A 269 -9.08 11.65 3.86
N VAL A 270 -8.46 12.83 3.96
CA VAL A 270 -7.12 13.06 3.41
C VAL A 270 -6.08 12.22 4.16
N CYS A 271 -6.19 12.13 5.49
CA CYS A 271 -5.35 11.27 6.32
C CYS A 271 -5.45 9.80 5.91
N ALA A 272 -6.66 9.27 5.78
CA ALA A 272 -6.88 7.91 5.26
C ALA A 272 -6.34 7.73 3.85
N THR A 273 -6.47 8.73 2.98
CA THR A 273 -5.92 8.68 1.61
C THR A 273 -4.39 8.59 1.63
N CYS A 274 -3.69 9.38 2.46
CA CYS A 274 -2.23 9.29 2.59
C CYS A 274 -1.77 7.94 3.17
N PHE A 275 -2.54 7.36 4.10
CA PHE A 275 -2.31 6.00 4.58
C PHE A 275 -2.47 4.97 3.46
N ASP A 276 -3.58 5.00 2.72
CA ASP A 276 -3.86 4.07 1.63
C ASP A 276 -2.82 4.18 0.52
N LEU A 277 -2.36 5.40 0.20
CA LEU A 277 -1.26 5.63 -0.73
C LEU A 277 0.04 4.99 -0.22
N SER A 278 0.39 5.18 1.05
CA SER A 278 1.59 4.59 1.67
C SER A 278 1.57 3.06 1.59
N VAL A 279 0.43 2.43 1.94
CA VAL A 279 0.25 0.98 1.82
C VAL A 279 0.36 0.52 0.37
N SER A 280 -0.28 1.25 -0.57
CA SER A 280 -0.25 0.89 -1.99
C SER A 280 1.16 0.94 -2.58
N LEU A 281 1.97 1.94 -2.19
CA LEU A 281 3.37 2.07 -2.62
C LEU A 281 4.24 0.97 -2.01
N LEU A 282 4.03 0.62 -0.74
CA LEU A 282 4.68 -0.54 -0.12
C LEU A 282 4.33 -1.84 -0.84
N ARG A 283 3.09 -2.02 -1.31
CA ARG A 283 2.71 -3.21 -2.10
C ARG A 283 3.37 -3.27 -3.48
N VAL A 284 3.61 -2.13 -4.13
CA VAL A 284 4.40 -2.10 -5.38
C VAL A 284 5.87 -2.40 -5.12
N LEU A 285 6.43 -1.91 -4.01
CA LEU A 285 7.79 -2.27 -3.58
C LEU A 285 7.90 -3.75 -3.26
N GLU A 286 6.95 -4.32 -2.51
CA GLU A 286 6.86 -5.77 -2.25
C GLU A 286 6.84 -6.56 -3.56
N MET A 287 5.93 -6.22 -4.48
CA MET A 287 5.89 -6.85 -5.80
C MET A 287 7.23 -6.76 -6.52
N THR A 288 7.87 -5.60 -6.53
CA THR A 288 9.13 -5.40 -7.29
C THR A 288 10.27 -6.20 -6.67
N VAL A 289 10.40 -6.19 -5.35
CA VAL A 289 11.44 -6.94 -4.63
C VAL A 289 11.24 -8.45 -4.80
N THR A 290 9.99 -8.93 -4.85
CA THR A 290 9.69 -10.36 -5.10
C THR A 290 9.95 -10.77 -6.53
N LEU A 291 9.59 -9.94 -7.52
CA LEU A 291 9.73 -10.29 -8.93
C LEU A 291 11.17 -10.11 -9.44
N VAL A 292 11.88 -9.09 -8.94
CA VAL A 292 13.19 -8.66 -9.46
C VAL A 292 14.14 -8.26 -8.32
N PRO A 293 14.47 -9.18 -7.39
CA PRO A 293 15.27 -8.87 -6.19
C PRO A 293 16.66 -8.33 -6.52
N GLU A 294 17.21 -8.67 -7.69
CA GLU A 294 18.53 -8.22 -8.13
C GLU A 294 18.63 -6.70 -8.29
N ILE A 295 17.52 -5.98 -8.48
CA ILE A 295 17.55 -4.50 -8.51
C ILE A 295 18.05 -3.93 -7.18
N PHE A 296 17.81 -4.62 -6.06
CA PHE A 296 18.23 -4.19 -4.72
C PHE A 296 19.49 -4.92 -4.23
N LEU A 297 19.68 -6.18 -4.63
CA LEU A 297 20.69 -7.06 -4.04
C LEU A 297 21.96 -7.22 -4.89
N ASP A 298 21.89 -6.98 -6.21
CA ASP A 298 23.04 -7.07 -7.10
C ASP A 298 23.77 -5.73 -7.21
N TRP A 299 24.81 -5.57 -6.40
CA TRP A 299 25.65 -4.36 -6.39
C TRP A 299 26.55 -4.20 -7.64
N SER A 300 26.51 -5.13 -8.60
CA SER A 300 27.04 -4.84 -9.93
C SER A 300 26.21 -3.76 -10.66
N ARG A 301 24.96 -3.55 -10.22
CA ARG A 301 24.08 -2.47 -10.67
C ARG A 301 24.39 -1.18 -9.89
N PRO A 302 24.70 -0.05 -10.56
CA PRO A 302 25.09 1.20 -9.88
C PRO A 302 24.08 1.74 -8.86
N SER A 303 22.78 1.51 -9.10
CA SER A 303 21.68 2.02 -8.26
C SER A 303 21.28 1.09 -7.11
N ALA A 304 21.72 -0.19 -7.10
CA ALA A 304 21.19 -1.19 -6.19
C ALA A 304 21.46 -0.87 -4.72
N GLU A 305 22.69 -0.50 -4.39
CA GLU A 305 23.05 -0.14 -3.01
C GLU A 305 22.25 1.07 -2.51
N LEU A 306 22.11 2.10 -3.33
CA LEU A 306 21.35 3.31 -2.98
C LEU A 306 19.87 2.99 -2.78
N LEU A 307 19.26 2.23 -3.70
CA LEU A 307 17.85 1.83 -3.61
C LEU A 307 17.59 0.99 -2.35
N LEU A 308 18.47 0.04 -2.04
CA LEU A 308 18.36 -0.80 -0.85
C LEU A 308 18.49 0.02 0.45
N ARG A 309 19.45 0.97 0.52
CA ARG A 309 19.60 1.88 1.67
C ARG A 309 18.34 2.73 1.90
N ARG A 310 17.79 3.30 0.83
CA ARG A 310 16.56 4.11 0.89
C ARG A 310 15.34 3.28 1.27
N LEU A 311 15.24 2.06 0.74
CA LEU A 311 14.19 1.12 1.12
C LEU A 311 14.28 0.78 2.62
N ALA A 312 15.45 0.37 3.10
CA ALA A 312 15.68 0.03 4.51
C ALA A 312 15.32 1.18 5.46
N GLN A 313 15.74 2.41 5.14
CA GLN A 313 15.39 3.62 5.89
C GLN A 313 13.86 3.79 6.01
N LEU A 314 13.13 3.65 4.89
CA LEU A 314 11.67 3.79 4.90
C LEU A 314 10.99 2.66 5.67
N LEU A 315 11.45 1.42 5.52
CA LEU A 315 10.89 0.29 6.26
C LEU A 315 11.07 0.47 7.77
N ASN A 316 12.27 0.86 8.21
CA ASN A 316 12.55 1.14 9.63
C ASN A 316 11.70 2.30 10.16
N GLN A 317 11.56 3.39 9.38
CA GLN A 317 10.70 4.51 9.77
C GLN A 317 9.23 4.10 9.91
N VAL A 318 8.71 3.31 8.96
CA VAL A 318 7.33 2.81 9.03
C VAL A 318 7.15 1.90 10.24
N LEU A 319 8.05 0.93 10.44
CA LEU A 319 8.02 0.03 11.59
C LEU A 319 7.99 0.81 12.89
N ASN A 320 8.97 1.66 13.15
CA ASN A 320 9.06 2.39 14.41
C ASN A 320 7.82 3.24 14.71
N ARG A 321 7.23 3.88 13.69
CA ARG A 321 6.06 4.75 13.90
C ARG A 321 4.78 3.97 14.12
N VAL A 322 4.67 2.77 13.56
CA VAL A 322 3.48 1.91 13.66
C VAL A 322 3.57 0.96 14.87
N THR A 323 4.76 0.47 15.23
CA THR A 323 4.95 -0.51 16.31
C THR A 323 5.42 0.08 17.64
N ALA A 324 5.73 1.38 17.73
CA ALA A 324 6.16 1.98 19.00
C ALA A 324 5.13 1.79 20.14
N GLU A 325 5.60 1.53 21.35
CA GLU A 325 4.72 1.35 22.51
C GLU A 325 4.01 2.66 22.89
N LYS A 326 2.69 2.60 23.15
CA LYS A 326 1.84 3.77 23.49
C LYS A 326 1.91 4.90 22.44
N ASN A 327 2.15 4.55 21.18
CA ASN A 327 2.42 5.49 20.10
C ASN A 327 1.16 6.24 19.60
N LEU A 328 1.41 7.26 18.79
CA LEU A 328 0.39 8.11 18.15
C LEU A 328 -0.58 7.29 17.28
N PHE A 329 -0.05 6.28 16.59
CA PHE A 329 -0.79 5.47 15.63
C PHE A 329 -1.86 4.62 16.33
N ASP A 330 -1.48 3.89 17.37
CA ASP A 330 -2.37 3.03 18.16
C ASP A 330 -3.48 3.86 18.83
N ARG A 331 -3.18 5.08 19.29
CA ARG A 331 -4.21 5.99 19.81
C ARG A 331 -5.26 6.32 18.75
N VAL A 332 -4.83 6.75 17.55
CA VAL A 332 -5.75 7.16 16.48
C VAL A 332 -6.58 5.99 15.96
N VAL A 333 -5.97 4.82 15.76
CA VAL A 333 -6.71 3.60 15.37
C VAL A 333 -7.79 3.26 16.40
N ASN A 334 -7.48 3.39 17.69
CA ASN A 334 -8.42 3.13 18.78
C ASN A 334 -9.53 4.19 18.93
N LEU A 335 -9.36 5.41 18.39
CA LEU A 335 -10.43 6.43 18.38
C LEU A 335 -11.60 6.05 17.45
N ARG A 336 -11.38 5.17 16.45
CA ARG A 336 -12.40 4.72 15.48
C ARG A 336 -13.21 5.88 14.87
N LEU A 337 -12.50 6.94 14.47
CA LEU A 337 -13.13 8.13 13.87
C LEU A 337 -13.72 7.78 12.49
N PRO A 338 -14.95 8.24 12.18
CA PRO A 338 -15.53 8.07 10.84
C PRO A 338 -14.66 8.73 9.77
N GLY A 339 -14.31 7.99 8.72
CA GLY A 339 -13.37 8.44 7.68
C GLY A 339 -11.94 7.94 7.83
N LEU A 340 -11.59 7.23 8.91
CA LEU A 340 -10.30 6.55 9.11
C LEU A 340 -10.42 5.02 9.11
N GLU A 341 -11.48 4.46 8.51
CA GLU A 341 -11.77 3.02 8.59
C GLU A 341 -10.68 2.15 7.94
N SER A 342 -9.96 2.67 6.94
CA SER A 342 -8.85 1.97 6.30
C SER A 342 -7.55 1.97 7.12
N VAL A 343 -7.41 2.90 8.07
CA VAL A 343 -6.21 3.07 8.89
C VAL A 343 -6.16 2.01 9.98
N ASP A 344 -5.31 1.01 9.79
CA ASP A 344 -5.12 -0.09 10.74
C ASP A 344 -3.69 -0.65 10.66
N HIS A 345 -3.25 -1.34 11.72
CA HIS A 345 -1.91 -1.94 11.77
C HIS A 345 -1.72 -3.02 10.70
N TYR A 346 -2.74 -3.84 10.43
CA TYR A 346 -2.63 -4.97 9.52
C TYR A 346 -2.11 -4.59 8.13
N PRO A 347 -2.81 -3.75 7.33
CA PRO A 347 -2.45 -3.52 5.92
C PRO A 347 -1.04 -3.01 5.69
N ILE A 348 -0.53 -2.16 6.59
CA ILE A 348 0.81 -1.58 6.48
C ILE A 348 1.91 -2.55 6.96
N LEU A 349 1.70 -3.21 8.10
CA LEU A 349 2.71 -4.12 8.66
C LEU A 349 2.88 -5.37 7.82
N VAL A 350 1.82 -5.94 7.24
CA VAL A 350 1.97 -7.11 6.35
C VAL A 350 2.68 -6.78 5.04
N ALA A 351 2.55 -5.55 4.52
CA ALA A 351 3.30 -5.10 3.34
C ALA A 351 4.79 -4.96 3.64
N VAL A 352 5.14 -4.32 4.77
CA VAL A 352 6.54 -4.20 5.22
C VAL A 352 7.14 -5.57 5.50
N THR A 353 6.40 -6.45 6.17
CA THR A 353 6.84 -7.81 6.48
C THR A 353 7.15 -8.60 5.20
N GLY A 354 6.29 -8.50 4.17
CA GLY A 354 6.54 -9.14 2.88
C GLY A 354 7.84 -8.70 2.21
N ILE A 355 8.13 -7.39 2.22
CA ILE A 355 9.39 -6.85 1.69
C ILE A 355 10.59 -7.40 2.47
N LEU A 356 10.52 -7.40 3.80
CA LEU A 356 11.62 -7.86 4.65
C LEU A 356 11.87 -9.36 4.50
N VAL A 357 10.82 -10.18 4.47
CA VAL A 357 10.91 -11.63 4.23
C VAL A 357 11.58 -11.88 2.88
N GLN A 358 11.22 -11.14 1.85
CA GLN A 358 11.81 -11.32 0.52
C GLN A 358 13.32 -11.04 0.51
N ILE A 359 13.78 -9.94 1.12
CA ILE A 359 15.21 -9.55 1.08
C ILE A 359 16.07 -10.27 2.12
N LEU A 360 15.49 -10.79 3.21
CA LEU A 360 16.24 -11.40 4.32
C LEU A 360 16.14 -12.94 4.37
N VAL A 361 15.09 -13.53 3.81
CA VAL A 361 14.84 -14.98 3.92
C VAL A 361 14.87 -15.67 2.57
N GLU A 362 14.25 -15.09 1.55
CA GLU A 362 14.09 -15.75 0.24
C GLU A 362 15.24 -15.48 -0.75
N GLY A 363 16.12 -14.53 -0.44
CA GLY A 363 17.26 -14.18 -1.28
C GLY A 363 18.45 -15.12 -1.19
N GLU A 364 19.41 -14.96 -2.11
CA GLU A 364 20.71 -15.63 -2.01
C GLU A 364 21.49 -15.15 -0.77
N LYS A 365 22.28 -16.04 -0.16
CA LYS A 365 23.02 -15.75 1.09
C LYS A 365 23.84 -14.46 1.07
N GLN A 366 24.47 -14.15 -0.07
CA GLN A 366 25.27 -12.92 -0.20
C GLN A 366 24.38 -11.66 -0.24
N GLY A 367 23.21 -11.75 -0.90
CA GLY A 367 22.22 -10.68 -0.94
C GLY A 367 21.57 -10.45 0.42
N THR A 368 21.19 -11.53 1.13
CA THR A 368 20.55 -11.43 2.45
C THR A 368 21.48 -10.82 3.50
N SER A 369 22.77 -11.19 3.50
CA SER A 369 23.77 -10.56 4.40
C SER A 369 23.98 -9.08 4.10
N ARG A 370 24.00 -8.67 2.81
CA ARG A 370 24.04 -7.25 2.43
C ARG A 370 22.79 -6.50 2.90
N ALA A 371 21.61 -7.08 2.70
CA ALA A 371 20.35 -6.50 3.13
C ALA A 371 20.29 -6.34 4.65
N ALA A 372 20.70 -7.36 5.41
CA ALA A 372 20.82 -7.30 6.86
C ALA A 372 21.79 -6.20 7.29
N SER A 373 23.00 -6.16 6.72
CA SER A 373 24.00 -5.14 7.03
C SER A 373 23.46 -3.71 6.79
N VAL A 374 22.80 -3.48 5.64
CA VAL A 374 22.19 -2.18 5.34
C VAL A 374 21.07 -1.84 6.32
N LEU A 375 20.19 -2.79 6.63
CA LEU A 375 19.08 -2.61 7.55
C LEU A 375 19.57 -2.30 8.97
N LEU A 376 20.56 -3.05 9.47
CA LEU A 376 21.14 -2.89 10.80
C LEU A 376 21.99 -1.62 10.95
N SER A 377 22.62 -1.16 9.86
CA SER A 377 23.41 0.08 9.86
C SER A 377 22.57 1.35 9.96
N ASP A 378 21.27 1.25 9.70
CA ASP A 378 20.38 2.40 9.77
C ASP A 378 20.11 2.78 11.25
N PRO A 379 20.29 4.05 11.66
CA PRO A 379 20.09 4.47 13.05
C PRO A 379 18.66 4.29 13.58
N CYS A 380 17.68 4.18 12.67
CA CYS A 380 16.30 3.90 13.04
C CYS A 380 16.02 2.40 13.17
N PHE A 381 16.99 1.50 12.98
CA PHE A 381 16.74 0.09 13.19
C PHE A 381 16.45 -0.23 14.65
N GLN A 382 15.37 -0.97 14.89
CA GLN A 382 14.94 -1.41 16.22
C GLN A 382 14.46 -2.86 16.13
N LEU A 383 15.22 -3.79 16.73
CA LEU A 383 14.89 -5.22 16.71
C LEU A 383 13.51 -5.50 17.33
N HIS A 384 13.14 -4.73 18.35
CA HIS A 384 11.84 -4.85 19.01
C HIS A 384 10.66 -4.57 18.08
N SER A 385 10.83 -3.73 17.05
CA SER A 385 9.78 -3.48 16.06
C SER A 385 9.45 -4.73 15.25
N ILE A 386 10.44 -5.62 15.04
CA ILE A 386 10.24 -6.93 14.39
C ILE A 386 9.61 -7.93 15.38
N GLN A 387 10.05 -7.95 16.64
CA GLN A 387 9.47 -8.81 17.69
C GLN A 387 7.97 -8.50 17.90
N HIS A 388 7.60 -7.22 17.82
CA HIS A 388 6.21 -6.77 17.90
C HIS A 388 5.31 -7.37 16.80
N LEU A 389 5.86 -7.73 15.62
CA LEU A 389 5.07 -8.40 14.58
C LEU A 389 4.56 -9.76 15.04
N LEU A 390 5.30 -10.46 15.90
CA LEU A 390 4.93 -11.76 16.46
C LEU A 390 4.12 -11.63 17.76
N GLY A 391 4.07 -10.43 18.36
CA GLY A 391 3.38 -10.18 19.62
C GLY A 391 4.21 -10.56 20.86
N GLU A 392 5.53 -10.66 20.73
CA GLU A 392 6.41 -10.84 21.89
C GLU A 392 6.44 -9.54 22.71
N PRO A 393 6.14 -9.58 24.03
CA PRO A 393 6.30 -8.41 24.88
C PRO A 393 7.79 -8.07 24.99
N GLY A 394 8.14 -6.80 24.81
CA GLY A 394 9.50 -6.33 25.09
C GLY A 394 9.91 -6.70 26.52
N ASP A 395 11.19 -7.01 26.73
CA ASP A 395 11.82 -7.52 27.97
C ASP A 395 11.61 -6.67 29.25
N SER A 396 10.79 -5.63 29.22
CA SER A 396 10.49 -4.72 30.33
C SER A 396 9.39 -5.24 31.28
N SER A 397 8.70 -6.34 30.97
CA SER A 397 7.65 -6.91 31.83
C SER A 397 8.12 -8.10 32.70
N ARG A 398 9.27 -7.98 33.38
CA ARG A 398 9.55 -8.84 34.54
C ARG A 398 8.91 -8.21 35.78
N PRO A 399 7.98 -8.87 36.48
CA PRO A 399 7.44 -8.35 37.73
C PRO A 399 8.55 -8.40 38.79
N SER A 400 9.05 -7.24 39.19
CA SER A 400 9.87 -7.11 40.39
C SER A 400 9.06 -7.61 41.59
N ALA A 401 9.46 -8.74 42.15
CA ALA A 401 8.90 -9.29 43.36
C ALA A 401 9.14 -8.32 44.52
N VAL A 402 8.10 -7.61 44.96
CA VAL A 402 8.14 -6.84 46.21
C VAL A 402 6.99 -7.28 47.12
N SER A 403 7.37 -8.18 48.03
CA SER A 403 6.91 -8.37 49.40
C SER A 403 5.51 -7.85 49.79
N SER A 404 4.57 -8.80 49.91
CA SER A 404 3.32 -8.71 50.65
C SER A 404 3.51 -8.35 52.13
N ARG A 405 2.76 -7.36 52.63
CA ARG A 405 2.34 -7.27 54.05
C ARG A 405 0.85 -6.89 54.11
N PRO A 406 0.02 -7.58 54.91
CA PRO A 406 -1.39 -7.25 55.05
C PRO A 406 -1.60 -6.29 56.23
N ALA A 407 -2.47 -5.29 56.06
CA ALA A 407 -2.99 -4.50 57.17
C ALA A 407 -4.52 -4.51 57.12
N VAL A 408 -5.08 -4.97 58.23
CA VAL A 408 -6.48 -5.17 58.61
C VAL A 408 -7.24 -3.84 58.58
N GLY A 409 -8.49 -3.86 58.12
CA GLY A 409 -9.34 -2.69 57.95
C GLY A 409 -10.01 -2.16 59.23
N SER A 410 -10.72 -1.04 59.10
CA SER A 410 -12.02 -0.76 59.76
C SER A 410 -12.57 0.65 59.43
N LEU A 411 -13.79 0.65 58.88
CA LEU A 411 -14.97 1.52 59.12
C LEU A 411 -14.94 3.06 59.00
N GLY A 412 -15.90 3.58 58.22
CA GLY A 412 -16.40 4.97 58.30
C GLY A 412 -17.41 5.35 57.20
N SER A 413 -18.71 5.31 57.53
CA SER A 413 -19.94 5.54 56.74
C SER A 413 -20.05 6.80 55.83
N SER A 414 -20.83 6.73 54.74
CA SER A 414 -22.23 7.28 54.65
C SER A 414 -22.78 7.45 53.20
N ALA A 415 -23.89 6.74 52.93
CA ALA A 415 -25.11 7.10 52.17
C ALA A 415 -25.10 7.65 50.72
N ALA A 416 -25.59 6.87 49.74
CA ALA A 416 -26.91 6.98 49.05
C ALA A 416 -26.93 6.15 47.72
N PRO A 417 -28.08 5.60 47.28
CA PRO A 417 -28.12 4.50 46.30
C PRO A 417 -28.42 4.95 44.85
N PRO A 418 -28.08 4.12 43.84
CA PRO A 418 -28.92 4.04 42.65
C PRO A 418 -29.39 2.62 42.29
N VAL A 419 -30.56 2.64 41.64
CA VAL A 419 -31.46 1.62 41.12
C VAL A 419 -30.78 0.60 40.17
N PRO A 420 -31.25 -0.67 40.09
CA PRO A 420 -30.54 -1.76 39.41
C PRO A 420 -30.82 -1.78 37.91
N SER A 421 -29.80 -2.06 37.09
CA SER A 421 -30.00 -2.48 35.70
C SER A 421 -28.88 -3.41 35.23
N ALA A 422 -29.30 -4.66 35.05
CA ALA A 422 -28.84 -5.68 34.10
C ALA A 422 -27.33 -5.92 33.93
N ALA A 423 -26.92 -7.08 34.46
CA ALA A 423 -25.69 -7.77 34.14
C ALA A 423 -25.51 -7.97 32.62
N GLY A 424 -24.31 -7.64 32.14
CA GLY A 424 -23.85 -7.91 30.79
C GLY A 424 -22.33 -7.74 30.71
N ASN A 425 -21.61 -8.79 31.12
CA ASN A 425 -20.19 -9.09 30.84
C ASN A 425 -19.27 -7.90 30.48
N SER A 426 -18.83 -7.15 31.49
CA SER A 426 -17.59 -6.37 31.38
C SER A 426 -16.39 -7.28 31.69
N ALA A 427 -16.02 -8.12 30.72
CA ALA A 427 -14.66 -8.65 30.69
C ALA A 427 -13.73 -7.49 30.34
N SER A 428 -12.74 -7.26 31.19
CA SER A 428 -11.66 -6.29 31.03
C SER A 428 -11.09 -6.31 29.60
N SER A 429 -11.24 -5.20 28.88
CA SER A 429 -10.56 -4.92 27.62
C SER A 429 -9.06 -4.75 27.87
N GLU A 430 -8.35 -5.84 28.11
CA GLU A 430 -6.89 -5.87 27.98
C GLU A 430 -6.55 -5.57 26.52
N ARG A 431 -5.73 -4.53 26.31
CA ARG A 431 -5.31 -4.03 24.99
C ARG A 431 -4.67 -5.16 24.20
N LYS A 432 -5.35 -5.65 23.15
CA LYS A 432 -4.77 -6.62 22.24
C LYS A 432 -3.76 -5.90 21.35
N HIS A 433 -2.48 -6.05 21.67
CA HIS A 433 -1.39 -5.64 20.78
C HIS A 433 -1.50 -6.36 19.44
N PHE A 434 -1.08 -5.70 18.36
CA PHE A 434 -1.02 -6.32 17.05
C PHE A 434 -0.08 -7.54 17.08
N SER A 435 -0.52 -8.63 16.47
CA SER A 435 0.31 -9.81 16.25
C SER A 435 -0.16 -10.53 14.99
N LEU A 436 0.77 -10.94 14.13
CA LEU A 436 0.47 -11.74 12.94
C LEU A 436 -0.20 -13.08 13.31
N HIS A 437 0.06 -13.61 14.51
CA HIS A 437 -0.58 -14.83 15.02
C HIS A 437 -2.10 -14.69 15.16
N ALA A 438 -2.61 -13.47 15.36
CA ALA A 438 -4.04 -13.21 15.51
C ALA A 438 -4.83 -13.32 14.20
N TYR A 439 -4.15 -13.38 13.04
CA TYR A 439 -4.77 -13.33 11.70
C TYR A 439 -4.67 -14.68 10.97
N THR A 440 -5.11 -15.77 11.61
CA THR A 440 -5.02 -17.14 11.08
C THR A 440 -5.72 -17.37 9.74
N ASP A 441 -6.75 -16.57 9.44
CA ASP A 441 -7.49 -16.67 8.17
C ASP A 441 -6.77 -16.02 6.98
N TYR A 442 -5.73 -15.21 7.25
CA TYR A 442 -5.05 -14.39 6.25
C TYR A 442 -3.55 -14.63 6.15
N ILE A 443 -2.92 -15.07 7.25
CA ILE A 443 -1.50 -15.42 7.34
C ILE A 443 -1.36 -16.94 7.43
N SER A 444 -0.72 -17.53 6.44
CA SER A 444 -0.41 -18.97 6.40
C SER A 444 0.68 -19.35 7.42
N GLU A 445 0.73 -20.64 7.79
CA GLU A 445 1.80 -21.14 8.68
C GLU A 445 3.19 -20.99 8.05
N GLU A 446 3.31 -21.14 6.74
CA GLU A 446 4.56 -20.89 6.01
C GLU A 446 5.01 -19.43 6.14
N GLU A 447 4.08 -18.48 6.03
CA GLU A 447 4.37 -17.05 6.21
C GLU A 447 4.81 -16.74 7.64
N LYS A 448 4.17 -17.34 8.66
CA LYS A 448 4.61 -17.18 10.06
C LYS A 448 6.02 -17.71 10.26
N GLN A 449 6.30 -18.91 9.75
CA GLN A 449 7.62 -19.52 9.87
C GLN A 449 8.72 -18.66 9.24
N LYS A 450 8.44 -18.01 8.10
CA LYS A 450 9.38 -17.07 7.47
C LYS A 450 9.69 -15.87 8.37
N VAL A 451 8.71 -15.34 9.10
CA VAL A 451 8.92 -14.23 10.03
C VAL A 451 9.77 -14.65 11.23
N GLU A 452 9.56 -15.86 11.76
CA GLU A 452 10.40 -16.41 12.83
C GLU A 452 11.85 -16.60 12.38
N VAL A 453 12.06 -17.15 11.17
CA VAL A 453 13.40 -17.31 10.57
C VAL A 453 14.06 -15.94 10.38
N MET A 454 13.32 -14.96 9.88
CA MET A 454 13.80 -13.59 9.71
C MET A 454 14.23 -12.97 11.05
N LEU A 455 13.41 -13.12 12.10
CA LEU A 455 13.72 -12.59 13.44
C LEU A 455 14.97 -13.26 14.03
N ALA A 456 15.08 -14.58 13.92
CA ALA A 456 16.25 -15.31 14.39
C ALA A 456 17.53 -14.86 13.66
N PHE A 457 17.46 -14.71 12.34
CA PHE A 457 18.56 -14.23 11.52
C PHE A 457 19.00 -12.81 11.91
N LEU A 458 18.08 -11.85 11.99
CA LEU A 458 18.39 -10.47 12.38
C LEU A 458 18.92 -10.38 13.82
N THR A 459 18.45 -11.23 14.72
CA THR A 459 18.95 -11.29 16.11
C THR A 459 20.42 -11.71 16.14
N GLU A 460 20.81 -12.67 15.30
CA GLU A 460 22.20 -13.13 15.22
C GLU A 460 23.10 -12.09 14.55
N GLU A 461 22.68 -11.54 13.40
CA GLU A 461 23.43 -10.48 12.71
C GLU A 461 23.59 -9.23 13.59
N SER A 462 22.56 -8.87 14.38
CA SER A 462 22.63 -7.76 15.34
C SER A 462 23.65 -8.01 16.45
N LYS A 463 23.71 -9.24 17.01
CA LYS A 463 24.74 -9.62 18.00
C LYS A 463 26.13 -9.54 17.40
N GLN A 464 26.32 -10.02 16.17
CA GLN A 464 27.61 -9.97 15.48
C GLN A 464 28.04 -8.53 15.19
N ALA A 465 27.11 -7.69 14.72
CA ALA A 465 27.35 -6.26 14.52
C ALA A 465 27.76 -5.57 15.84
N ALA A 466 27.03 -5.82 16.94
CA ALA A 466 27.35 -5.28 18.26
C ALA A 466 28.72 -5.77 18.77
N ALA A 467 29.07 -7.03 18.55
CA ALA A 467 30.38 -7.58 18.93
C ALA A 467 31.54 -7.00 18.09
N SER A 468 31.28 -6.63 16.83
CA SER A 468 32.27 -6.00 15.93
C SER A 468 32.48 -4.51 16.19
N THR A 469 31.54 -3.85 16.87
CA THR A 469 31.61 -2.41 17.16
C THR A 469 32.45 -2.20 18.41
N ALA A 470 33.76 -2.01 18.24
CA ALA A 470 34.61 -1.48 19.30
C ALA A 470 34.10 -0.08 19.72
N PRO A 471 34.25 0.35 20.98
CA PRO A 471 33.83 1.69 21.41
C PRO A 471 34.63 2.74 20.63
N THR A 472 34.01 3.32 19.61
CA THR A 472 34.58 4.45 18.86
C THR A 472 34.60 5.66 19.79
N SER A 473 35.76 6.29 19.95
CA SER A 473 35.91 7.55 20.68
C SER A 473 34.93 8.61 20.14
N GLU A 474 34.31 9.43 21.01
CA GLU A 474 33.41 10.52 20.59
C GLU A 474 34.09 11.48 19.57
N GLU A 475 35.42 11.57 19.60
CA GLU A 475 36.21 12.38 18.66
C GLU A 475 36.27 11.82 17.23
N ASP A 476 35.92 10.54 17.05
CA ASP A 476 35.95 9.85 15.75
C ASP A 476 34.57 9.78 15.08
N LEU A 477 33.53 10.32 15.73
CA LEU A 477 32.18 10.38 15.18
C LEU A 477 32.02 11.50 14.15
N CYS A 478 31.23 11.20 13.12
CA CYS A 478 30.88 12.15 12.08
C CYS A 478 30.12 13.33 12.70
N PRO A 479 30.58 14.58 12.50
CA PRO A 479 29.96 15.76 13.11
C PRO A 479 28.60 16.13 12.51
N ILE A 480 28.13 15.42 11.47
CA ILE A 480 26.83 15.65 10.84
C ILE A 480 25.76 14.74 11.42
N CYS A 481 26.07 13.45 11.60
CA CYS A 481 25.09 12.48 12.10
C CYS A 481 25.34 12.05 13.55
N TYR A 482 26.52 12.33 14.11
CA TYR A 482 26.95 11.88 15.45
C TYR A 482 26.78 10.37 15.70
N ALA A 483 26.64 9.57 14.65
CA ALA A 483 26.29 8.16 14.73
C ALA A 483 27.33 7.25 14.06
N HIS A 484 27.88 7.67 12.92
CA HIS A 484 28.86 6.90 12.15
C HIS A 484 30.26 7.47 12.36
N SER A 485 31.29 6.63 12.27
CA SER A 485 32.67 7.10 12.27
C SER A 485 33.00 7.93 11.02
N ILE A 486 33.92 8.88 11.18
CA ILE A 486 34.48 9.66 10.08
C ILE A 486 35.19 8.72 9.11
N SER A 487 34.72 8.68 7.86
CA SER A 487 35.14 7.71 6.85
C SER A 487 35.43 8.31 5.47
N ALA A 488 35.18 9.60 5.28
CA ALA A 488 35.40 10.28 4.00
C ALA A 488 35.82 11.74 4.16
N ILE A 489 36.51 12.28 3.16
CA ILE A 489 37.06 13.64 3.14
C ILE A 489 36.72 14.37 1.84
N PHE A 490 36.36 15.65 1.95
CA PHE A 490 36.10 16.52 0.79
C PHE A 490 37.37 17.08 0.18
N LYS A 491 37.43 17.18 -1.16
CA LYS A 491 38.47 17.93 -1.88
C LYS A 491 37.91 19.21 -2.51
N PRO A 492 38.62 20.34 -2.43
CA PRO A 492 39.97 20.51 -1.86
C PRO A 492 40.00 20.83 -0.35
N CYS A 493 38.85 21.12 0.26
CA CYS A 493 38.79 21.75 1.58
C CYS A 493 39.12 20.83 2.78
N SER A 494 39.33 19.53 2.57
CA SER A 494 39.78 18.56 3.56
C SER A 494 38.89 18.37 4.80
N HIS A 495 37.64 18.85 4.73
CA HIS A 495 36.64 18.59 5.76
C HIS A 495 36.21 17.13 5.75
N LYS A 496 36.02 16.55 6.93
CA LYS A 496 35.77 15.13 7.11
C LYS A 496 34.34 14.87 7.59
N SER A 497 33.74 13.78 7.11
CA SER A 497 32.40 13.33 7.51
C SER A 497 32.28 11.82 7.24
N CYS A 498 31.14 11.21 7.56
CA CYS A 498 30.89 9.82 7.15
C CYS A 498 30.43 9.77 5.70
N LYS A 499 30.76 8.67 5.01
CA LYS A 499 30.42 8.48 3.59
C LYS A 499 28.91 8.59 3.32
N ALA A 500 28.08 8.13 4.26
CA ALA A 500 26.62 8.24 4.18
C ALA A 500 26.12 9.70 4.11
N CYS A 501 26.57 10.57 5.02
CA CYS A 501 26.19 11.99 5.01
C CYS A 501 26.69 12.70 3.75
N ILE A 502 27.92 12.43 3.33
CA ILE A 502 28.49 13.02 2.11
C ILE A 502 27.67 12.63 0.88
N ASN A 503 27.38 11.35 0.71
CA ASN A 503 26.62 10.85 -0.44
C ASN A 503 25.22 11.47 -0.50
N GLN A 504 24.52 11.53 0.64
CA GLN A 504 23.18 12.13 0.72
C GLN A 504 23.18 13.61 0.30
N HIS A 505 24.22 14.35 0.63
CA HIS A 505 24.33 15.77 0.31
C HIS A 505 24.67 16.05 -1.14
N LEU A 506 25.60 15.26 -1.69
CA LEU A 506 26.00 15.37 -3.09
C LEU A 506 24.86 15.06 -4.07
N MET A 507 23.77 14.46 -3.61
CA MET A 507 22.55 14.30 -4.40
C MET A 507 21.90 15.66 -4.75
N ASN A 508 22.00 16.65 -3.85
CA ASN A 508 21.24 17.90 -3.96
C ASN A 508 22.12 19.15 -4.04
N ASN A 509 23.39 19.06 -3.62
CA ASN A 509 24.26 20.23 -3.50
C ASN A 509 25.73 19.88 -3.77
N LYS A 510 26.44 20.77 -4.48
CA LYS A 510 27.84 20.57 -4.88
C LYS A 510 28.85 21.28 -3.98
N ASP A 511 28.41 21.98 -2.94
CA ASP A 511 29.29 22.73 -2.03
C ASP A 511 29.47 22.03 -0.68
N CYS A 512 30.65 22.13 -0.08
CA CYS A 512 30.95 21.55 1.24
C CYS A 512 30.01 22.09 2.34
N PHE A 513 29.53 21.22 3.24
CA PHE A 513 28.67 21.63 4.35
C PHE A 513 29.28 22.71 5.24
N PHE A 514 30.59 22.59 5.50
CA PHE A 514 31.29 23.35 6.53
C PHE A 514 31.76 24.70 6.00
N CYS A 515 32.42 24.71 4.84
CA CYS A 515 33.04 25.92 4.30
C CYS A 515 32.40 26.44 3.01
N LYS A 516 31.36 25.77 2.50
CA LYS A 516 30.68 26.13 1.24
C LYS A 516 31.57 26.19 0.00
N ALA A 517 32.78 25.64 0.06
CA ALA A 517 33.64 25.50 -1.10
C ALA A 517 33.11 24.40 -2.04
N THR A 518 33.14 24.65 -3.34
CA THR A 518 32.71 23.68 -4.35
C THR A 518 33.55 22.39 -4.29
N ILE A 519 32.87 21.26 -4.19
CA ILE A 519 33.46 19.93 -4.04
C ILE A 519 33.92 19.45 -5.41
N THR A 520 35.21 19.11 -5.51
CA THR A 520 35.83 18.55 -6.72
C THR A 520 35.98 17.04 -6.66
N GLY A 521 35.89 16.45 -5.47
CA GLY A 521 35.95 15.01 -5.24
C GLY A 521 35.77 14.64 -3.77
N VAL A 522 35.55 13.35 -3.52
CA VAL A 522 35.45 12.74 -2.19
C VAL A 522 36.43 11.57 -2.14
N GLU A 523 37.29 11.54 -1.13
CA GLU A 523 38.23 10.43 -0.90
C GLU A 523 37.85 9.67 0.38
N ASP A 524 38.14 8.37 0.41
CA ASP A 524 37.98 7.57 1.63
C ASP A 524 39.06 7.97 2.65
N TYR A 525 38.62 8.16 3.90
CA TYR A 525 39.49 8.52 5.00
C TYR A 525 39.62 7.34 5.97
N SER A 526 40.84 6.84 6.10
CA SER A 526 41.23 5.91 7.15
C SER A 526 42.11 6.64 8.17
N LYS A 527 41.73 6.61 9.45
CA LYS A 527 42.56 7.15 10.53
C LYS A 527 43.91 6.41 10.53
N PRO A 528 45.06 7.11 10.48
CA PRO A 528 46.35 6.44 10.62
C PRO A 528 46.43 5.76 11.98
N ALA A 529 46.89 4.50 12.01
CA ALA A 529 47.10 3.78 13.25
C ALA A 529 48.18 4.52 14.06
N SER A 530 47.81 4.98 15.27
CA SER A 530 48.71 5.63 16.21
C SER A 530 49.74 4.65 16.78
#